data_AF-A0A2A6DXE2-F1
#
_entry.id   AF-A0A2A6DXE2-F1
#
_cell.length_a   1.000
_cell.length_b   1.000
_cell.length_c   1.000
_cell.angle_alpha   90.00
_cell.angle_beta   90.00
_cell.angle_gamma   90.00
#
_symmetry.space_group_name_H-M   'P 1'
#
loop_
_entity.id
_entity.type
_entity.pdbx_description
1 polymer ?
#
loop_
_entity_poly.entity_id
_entity_poly.type
_entity_poly.pdbx_seq_one_letter_code
_entity_poly.pdbx_strand_id
1 'polypeptide(L)'
;MANVSARQYLIGGLVGAALATAATALAAENASSVQAVLWPVTMRLNIDGKMDHVAAENVEVLNYKGSAYVPLRYVAEKMGATVRYESDHPSWGRVIYIDVADDRDLFIRDPDGIIGMGNFYVAHGNRTFMVVQVKQFKDLPPGKDRVYAYFYDKEGNLLLEQYLKIKFEKNKIYTNALSLDNHIENVDISKTRLELRGEN
;
A
#
# COMPACT_ATOMS: atom_id res chain seq x y z
N MET A 1 -50.81 -18.88 32.51
CA MET A 1 -50.04 -19.34 31.33
C MET A 1 -50.77 -18.85 30.09
N ALA A 2 -50.16 -17.98 29.28
CA ALA A 2 -50.82 -17.44 28.09
C ALA A 2 -50.77 -18.49 26.96
N ASN A 3 -51.92 -18.85 26.39
CA ASN A 3 -52.01 -19.77 25.26
C ASN A 3 -51.60 -19.05 23.98
N VAL A 4 -50.47 -19.45 23.40
CA VAL A 4 -50.02 -18.99 22.09
C VAL A 4 -50.85 -19.70 21.01
N SER A 5 -51.53 -18.92 20.16
CA SER A 5 -52.39 -19.41 19.08
C SER A 5 -51.58 -19.84 17.85
N ALA A 6 -52.12 -20.76 17.03
CA ALA A 6 -51.47 -21.26 15.81
C ALA A 6 -50.99 -20.14 14.85
N ARG A 7 -51.70 -19.00 14.82
CA ARG A 7 -51.34 -17.82 14.04
C ARG A 7 -50.04 -17.17 14.50
N GLN A 8 -49.77 -17.18 15.81
CA GLN A 8 -48.54 -16.62 16.38
C GLN A 8 -47.32 -17.49 16.08
N TYR A 9 -47.49 -18.82 16.03
CA TYR A 9 -46.43 -19.74 15.58
C TYR A 9 -46.11 -19.56 14.09
N LEU A 10 -47.13 -19.38 13.24
CA LEU A 10 -46.91 -19.12 11.81
C LEU A 10 -46.17 -17.81 11.55
N ILE A 11 -46.51 -16.74 12.28
CA ILE A 11 -45.81 -15.46 12.17
C ILE A 11 -44.37 -15.60 12.68
N GLY A 12 -44.16 -16.25 13.82
CA GLY A 12 -42.81 -16.51 14.35
C GLY A 12 -41.95 -17.33 13.38
N GLY A 13 -42.52 -18.37 12.75
CA GLY A 13 -41.85 -19.19 11.75
C GLY A 13 -41.49 -18.43 10.48
N LEU A 14 -42.39 -17.58 9.97
CA LEU A 14 -42.13 -16.74 8.80
C LEU A 14 -41.06 -15.67 9.07
N VAL A 15 -41.10 -15.04 10.24
CA VAL A 15 -40.06 -14.08 10.66
C VAL A 15 -38.72 -14.79 10.84
N GLY A 16 -38.70 -15.99 11.46
CA GLY A 16 -37.48 -16.79 11.59
C GLY A 16 -36.88 -17.22 10.25
N ALA A 17 -37.72 -17.65 9.31
CA ALA A 17 -37.29 -18.00 7.96
C ALA A 17 -36.74 -16.79 7.19
N ALA A 18 -37.44 -15.65 7.27
CA ALA A 18 -36.99 -14.40 6.64
C ALA A 18 -35.64 -13.92 7.21
N LEU A 19 -35.45 -14.01 8.54
CA LEU A 19 -34.20 -13.66 9.21
C LEU A 19 -33.06 -14.63 8.85
N ALA A 20 -33.34 -15.93 8.73
CA ALA A 20 -32.34 -16.93 8.33
C ALA A 20 -31.89 -16.74 6.86
N THR A 21 -32.82 -16.39 5.97
CA THR A 21 -32.49 -16.04 4.57
C THR A 21 -31.74 -14.71 4.46
N ALA A 22 -32.06 -13.73 5.31
CA ALA A 22 -31.35 -12.46 5.36
C ALA A 22 -29.91 -12.62 5.88
N ALA A 23 -29.70 -13.47 6.90
CA ALA A 23 -28.38 -13.73 7.46
C ALA A 23 -27.44 -14.46 6.48
N THR A 24 -27.98 -15.37 5.65
CA THR A 24 -27.20 -16.07 4.60
C THR A 24 -26.92 -15.18 3.38
N ALA A 25 -27.85 -14.30 3.01
CA ALA A 25 -27.63 -13.32 1.94
C ALA A 25 -26.60 -12.25 2.32
N LEU A 26 -26.57 -11.81 3.58
CA LEU A 26 -25.61 -10.79 4.06
C LEU A 26 -24.19 -11.33 4.20
N ALA A 27 -24.03 -12.62 4.52
CA ALA A 27 -22.72 -13.29 4.54
C ALA A 27 -22.16 -13.56 3.13
N ALA A 28 -23.01 -13.49 2.10
CA ALA A 28 -22.67 -13.78 0.71
C ALA A 28 -22.27 -12.54 -0.10
N GLU A 29 -22.21 -11.34 0.49
CA GLU A 29 -21.62 -10.17 -0.17
C GLU A 29 -20.09 -10.37 -0.30
N ASN A 30 -19.70 -11.03 -1.39
CA ASN A 30 -18.39 -10.99 -2.06
C ASN A 30 -17.22 -11.77 -1.43
N ALA A 31 -17.48 -12.88 -0.74
CA ALA A 31 -16.44 -13.86 -0.42
C ALA A 31 -16.77 -15.21 -1.07
N SER A 32 -16.29 -15.45 -2.29
CA SER A 32 -16.27 -16.79 -2.88
C SER A 32 -15.06 -17.55 -2.34
N SER A 33 -15.29 -18.71 -1.74
CA SER A 33 -14.20 -19.60 -1.34
C SER A 33 -13.74 -20.41 -2.55
N VAL A 34 -12.44 -20.68 -2.61
CA VAL A 34 -11.85 -21.61 -3.56
C VAL A 34 -11.20 -22.74 -2.79
N GLN A 35 -11.30 -23.97 -3.31
CA GLN A 35 -10.55 -25.11 -2.79
C GLN A 35 -9.26 -25.24 -3.60
N ALA A 36 -8.12 -25.19 -2.93
CA ALA A 36 -6.80 -25.37 -3.50
C ALA A 36 -6.03 -26.43 -2.69
N VAL A 37 -5.00 -27.01 -3.28
CA VAL A 37 -4.15 -28.01 -2.63
C VAL A 37 -2.78 -27.42 -2.38
N LEU A 38 -2.23 -27.62 -1.18
CA LEU A 38 -0.82 -27.32 -0.90
C LEU A 38 0.06 -28.13 -1.83
N TRP A 39 0.94 -27.45 -2.55
CA TRP A 39 1.77 -28.04 -3.57
C TRP A 39 3.25 -27.92 -3.18
N PRO A 40 3.89 -29.00 -2.71
CA PRO A 40 5.27 -28.97 -2.24
C PRO A 40 6.25 -28.89 -3.43
N VAL A 41 6.40 -27.70 -4.00
CA VAL A 41 7.31 -27.42 -5.10
C VAL A 41 8.48 -26.55 -4.66
N THR A 42 9.65 -26.83 -5.20
CA THR A 42 10.82 -25.95 -5.03
C THR A 42 10.72 -24.78 -6.00
N MET A 43 10.84 -23.55 -5.48
CA MET A 43 10.96 -22.36 -6.32
C MET A 43 12.44 -22.00 -6.52
N ARG A 44 12.80 -21.63 -7.74
CA ARG A 44 14.11 -21.09 -8.09
C ARG A 44 13.95 -19.66 -8.54
N LEU A 45 14.56 -18.72 -7.82
CA LEU A 45 14.52 -17.30 -8.15
C LEU A 45 15.88 -16.87 -8.67
N ASN A 46 15.92 -16.22 -9.84
CA ASN A 46 17.12 -15.58 -10.38
C ASN A 46 16.96 -14.07 -10.28
N ILE A 47 17.71 -13.44 -9.38
CA ILE A 47 17.61 -12.00 -9.13
C ILE A 47 19.02 -11.43 -9.29
N ASP A 48 19.19 -10.59 -10.30
CA ASP A 48 20.48 -9.98 -10.65
C ASP A 48 21.62 -11.01 -10.82
N GLY A 49 21.30 -12.16 -11.43
CA GLY A 49 22.25 -13.25 -11.66
C GLY A 49 22.54 -14.12 -10.44
N LYS A 50 21.92 -13.86 -9.29
CA LYS A 50 22.03 -14.68 -8.09
C LYS A 50 20.89 -15.67 -8.03
N MET A 51 21.22 -16.96 -7.98
CA MET A 51 20.25 -18.01 -7.77
C MET A 51 19.91 -18.15 -6.29
N ASP A 52 18.64 -18.00 -5.96
CA ASP A 52 18.09 -18.37 -4.66
C ASP A 52 17.23 -19.64 -4.81
N HIS A 53 17.36 -20.53 -3.83
CA HIS A 53 16.64 -21.80 -3.77
C HIS A 53 15.68 -21.74 -2.59
N VAL A 54 14.39 -21.73 -2.90
CA VAL A 54 13.35 -21.69 -1.89
C VAL A 54 12.76 -23.07 -1.76
N ALA A 55 13.17 -23.75 -0.70
CA ALA A 55 12.62 -25.05 -0.35
C ALA A 55 11.12 -24.95 -0.03
N ALA A 56 10.37 -26.02 -0.30
CA ALA A 56 8.91 -26.04 -0.25
C ALA A 56 8.35 -25.77 1.16
N GLU A 57 9.14 -26.05 2.19
CA GLU A 57 8.83 -25.80 3.60
C GLU A 57 8.87 -24.32 3.99
N ASN A 58 9.51 -23.46 3.18
CA ASN A 58 9.70 -22.05 3.51
C ASN A 58 8.60 -21.15 2.94
N VAL A 59 7.89 -21.60 1.89
CA VAL A 59 6.84 -20.85 1.22
C VAL A 59 5.76 -21.80 0.76
N GLU A 60 4.55 -21.61 1.27
CA GLU A 60 3.39 -22.38 0.84
C GLU A 60 2.99 -21.97 -0.59
N VAL A 61 3.10 -22.92 -1.52
CA VAL A 61 2.58 -22.77 -2.87
C VAL A 61 1.26 -23.53 -2.96
N LEU A 62 0.24 -22.89 -3.54
CA LEU A 62 -1.05 -23.52 -3.77
C LEU A 62 -1.15 -23.94 -5.24
N ASN A 63 -1.68 -25.13 -5.50
CA ASN A 63 -2.19 -25.51 -6.80
C ASN A 63 -3.70 -25.28 -6.83
N TYR A 64 -4.12 -24.37 -7.71
CA TYR A 64 -5.54 -24.18 -8.03
C TYR A 64 -5.72 -24.33 -9.54
N LYS A 65 -6.47 -25.36 -9.94
CA LYS A 65 -6.76 -25.69 -11.35
C LYS A 65 -5.51 -25.86 -12.23
N GLY A 66 -4.44 -26.43 -11.69
CA GLY A 66 -3.19 -26.68 -12.43
C GLY A 66 -2.22 -25.49 -12.45
N SER A 67 -2.57 -24.38 -11.81
CA SER A 67 -1.73 -23.18 -11.73
C SER A 67 -1.09 -23.05 -10.35
N ALA A 68 0.18 -22.62 -10.33
CA ALA A 68 0.89 -22.26 -9.10
C ALA A 68 0.43 -20.88 -8.62
N TYR A 69 0.02 -20.80 -7.36
CA TYR A 69 -0.24 -19.55 -6.66
C TYR A 69 0.78 -19.43 -5.54
N VAL A 70 1.59 -18.39 -5.62
CA VAL A 70 2.67 -18.10 -4.68
C VAL A 70 2.33 -16.83 -3.91
N PRO A 71 2.76 -16.70 -2.63
CA PRO A 71 2.53 -15.47 -1.88
C PRO A 71 3.15 -14.27 -2.58
N LEU A 72 2.31 -13.33 -3.01
CA LEU A 72 2.73 -12.11 -3.70
C LEU A 72 3.83 -11.36 -2.95
N ARG A 73 3.65 -11.20 -1.63
CA ARG A 73 4.62 -10.55 -0.74
C ARG A 73 6.00 -11.20 -0.84
N TYR A 74 6.06 -12.52 -0.83
CA TYR A 74 7.31 -13.26 -0.86
C TYR A 74 8.09 -12.96 -2.15
N VAL A 75 7.43 -13.12 -3.31
CA VAL A 75 8.07 -12.91 -4.61
C VAL A 75 8.50 -11.45 -4.78
N ALA A 76 7.59 -10.51 -4.48
CA ALA A 76 7.84 -9.09 -4.67
C ALA A 76 8.97 -8.59 -3.75
N GLU A 77 8.98 -8.95 -2.46
CA GLU A 77 10.03 -8.52 -1.54
C GLU A 77 11.38 -9.15 -1.86
N LYS A 78 11.42 -10.38 -2.39
CA LYS A 78 12.65 -10.97 -2.93
C LYS A 78 13.22 -10.17 -4.10
N MET A 79 12.34 -9.56 -4.91
CA MET A 79 12.71 -8.66 -6.00
C MET A 79 12.96 -7.21 -5.54
N GLY A 80 13.03 -6.95 -4.23
CA GLY A 80 13.32 -5.60 -3.69
C GLY A 80 12.09 -4.68 -3.58
N ALA A 81 10.88 -5.19 -3.83
CA ALA A 81 9.66 -4.41 -3.67
C ALA A 81 9.24 -4.26 -2.20
N THR A 82 8.42 -3.26 -1.93
CA THR A 82 7.60 -3.16 -0.71
C THR A 82 6.18 -3.58 -1.03
N VAL A 83 5.64 -4.53 -0.27
CA VAL A 83 4.23 -4.92 -0.37
C VAL A 83 3.44 -4.44 0.85
N ARG A 84 2.42 -3.63 0.61
CA ARG A 84 1.52 -3.11 1.65
C ARG A 84 0.09 -3.47 1.32
N TYR A 85 -0.68 -3.80 2.36
CA TYR A 85 -2.11 -4.03 2.25
C TYR A 85 -2.84 -2.96 3.06
N GLU A 86 -3.89 -2.40 2.47
CA GLU A 86 -4.80 -1.45 3.10
C GLU A 86 -6.21 -2.00 2.94
N SER A 87 -6.92 -2.20 4.04
CA SER A 87 -8.24 -2.85 4.05
C SER A 87 -9.40 -1.90 3.74
N ASP A 88 -9.17 -0.61 3.96
CA ASP A 88 -10.17 0.43 4.15
C ASP A 88 -9.75 1.75 3.49
N HIS A 89 -9.13 1.65 2.30
CA HIS A 89 -8.78 2.83 1.52
C HIS A 89 -10.06 3.62 1.18
N PRO A 90 -10.15 4.92 1.49
CA PRO A 90 -11.39 5.70 1.37
C PRO A 90 -12.05 5.67 -0.01
N SER A 91 -11.24 5.56 -1.07
CA SER A 91 -11.70 5.56 -2.46
C SER A 91 -11.76 4.18 -3.13
N TRP A 92 -11.02 3.20 -2.62
CA TRP A 92 -10.77 1.93 -3.34
C TRP A 92 -11.06 0.69 -2.50
N GLY A 93 -11.38 0.84 -1.21
CA GLY A 93 -11.58 -0.28 -0.29
C GLY A 93 -10.29 -1.04 -0.05
N ARG A 94 -10.26 -2.34 -0.39
CA ARG A 94 -9.08 -3.19 -0.17
C ARG A 94 -8.07 -3.00 -1.30
N VAL A 95 -6.86 -2.58 -0.96
CA VAL A 95 -5.78 -2.31 -1.93
C VAL A 95 -4.51 -3.03 -1.50
N ILE A 96 -3.84 -3.66 -2.47
CA ILE A 96 -2.47 -4.14 -2.32
C ILE A 96 -1.57 -3.21 -3.14
N TYR A 97 -0.61 -2.58 -2.47
CA TYR A 97 0.43 -1.77 -3.09
C TYR A 97 1.68 -2.63 -3.26
N ILE A 98 2.34 -2.49 -4.40
CA ILE A 98 3.64 -3.08 -4.72
C ILE A 98 4.53 -1.96 -5.22
N ASP A 99 5.39 -1.46 -4.33
CA ASP A 99 6.26 -0.32 -4.61
C ASP A 99 7.69 -0.79 -4.86
N VAL A 100 8.23 -0.51 -6.04
CA VAL A 100 9.62 -0.82 -6.44
C VAL A 100 10.32 0.47 -6.85
N ALA A 101 11.56 0.64 -6.41
CA ALA A 101 12.42 1.76 -6.76
C ALA A 101 13.88 1.33 -6.60
N ASP A 102 14.73 1.77 -7.54
CA ASP A 102 16.18 1.74 -7.33
C ASP A 102 16.58 2.92 -6.43
N ASP A 103 17.54 2.71 -5.53
CA ASP A 103 18.03 3.77 -4.64
C ASP A 103 18.62 4.96 -5.40
N ARG A 104 19.10 4.73 -6.63
CA ARG A 104 19.60 5.76 -7.56
C ARG A 104 18.49 6.67 -8.07
N ASP A 105 17.28 6.16 -8.21
CA ASP A 105 16.12 6.94 -8.67
C ASP A 105 15.55 7.81 -7.54
N LEU A 106 15.86 7.48 -6.29
CA LEU A 106 15.51 8.24 -5.09
C LEU A 106 16.62 9.26 -4.76
N PHE A 107 16.92 10.15 -5.71
CA PHE A 107 18.11 11.00 -5.68
C PHE A 107 18.01 12.22 -4.76
N ILE A 108 16.80 12.70 -4.42
CA ILE A 108 16.65 13.80 -3.46
C ILE A 108 16.76 13.21 -2.06
N ARG A 109 17.69 13.73 -1.25
CA ARG A 109 17.94 13.28 0.12
C ARG A 109 17.74 14.42 1.11
N ASP A 110 17.27 14.10 2.30
CA ASP A 110 17.44 15.01 3.42
C ASP A 110 18.95 15.13 3.77
N PRO A 111 19.38 16.17 4.50
CA PRO A 111 20.80 16.41 4.80
C PRO A 111 21.51 15.22 5.46
N ASP A 112 20.81 14.44 6.28
CA ASP A 112 21.37 13.30 7.00
C ASP A 112 21.30 11.99 6.19
N GLY A 113 20.65 12.01 5.02
CA GLY A 113 20.44 10.86 4.15
C GLY A 113 19.60 9.76 4.80
N ILE A 114 18.69 10.16 5.69
CA ILE A 114 17.76 9.28 6.40
C ILE A 114 16.57 8.93 5.50
N ILE A 115 16.10 9.88 4.70
CA ILE A 115 14.99 9.77 3.75
C ILE A 115 15.51 10.11 2.35
N GLY A 116 15.00 9.39 1.37
CA GLY A 116 15.16 9.73 -0.04
C GLY A 116 13.83 9.77 -0.77
N MET A 117 13.77 10.60 -1.81
CA MET A 117 12.59 10.84 -2.62
C MET A 117 12.96 10.88 -4.10
N GLY A 118 12.06 10.39 -4.96
CA GLY A 118 12.31 10.25 -6.39
C GLY A 118 11.10 9.77 -7.17
N ASN A 119 11.33 9.40 -8.43
CA ASN A 119 10.32 8.88 -9.35
C ASN A 119 9.05 9.74 -9.41
N PHE A 120 9.27 11.04 -9.68
CA PHE A 120 8.20 12.01 -9.75
C PHE A 120 7.38 11.84 -11.01
N TYR A 121 6.07 11.92 -10.83
CA TYR A 121 5.13 12.26 -11.87
C TYR A 121 4.32 13.46 -11.40
N VAL A 122 4.33 14.54 -12.19
CA VAL A 122 3.58 15.77 -11.87
C VAL A 122 2.62 16.04 -13.01
N ALA A 123 1.34 16.20 -12.67
CA ALA A 123 0.29 16.57 -13.61
C ALA A 123 -0.29 17.92 -13.22
N HIS A 124 -0.36 18.82 -14.19
CA HIS A 124 -0.94 20.15 -14.02
C HIS A 124 -2.36 20.18 -14.60
N GLY A 125 -3.35 20.39 -13.74
CA GLY A 125 -4.75 20.64 -14.11
C GLY A 125 -5.30 21.80 -13.29
N ASN A 126 -6.57 21.72 -12.85
CA ASN A 126 -7.13 22.70 -11.90
C ASN A 126 -6.42 22.68 -10.53
N ARG A 127 -5.68 21.61 -10.24
CA ARG A 127 -4.75 21.47 -9.14
C ARG A 127 -3.50 20.78 -9.67
N THR A 128 -2.36 20.99 -9.02
CA THR A 128 -1.18 20.19 -9.29
C THR A 128 -1.29 18.88 -8.52
N PHE A 129 -1.22 17.76 -9.25
CA PHE A 129 -1.19 16.42 -8.68
C PHE A 129 0.22 15.85 -8.81
N MET A 130 0.72 15.23 -7.75
CA MET A 130 2.03 14.61 -7.71
C MET A 130 1.92 13.15 -7.28
N VAL A 131 2.63 12.29 -7.99
CA VAL A 131 3.01 10.96 -7.52
C VAL A 131 4.51 10.97 -7.29
N VAL A 132 4.93 10.48 -6.14
CA VAL A 132 6.33 10.44 -5.75
C VAL A 132 6.62 9.21 -4.90
N GLN A 133 7.82 8.65 -5.02
CA GLN A 133 8.26 7.56 -4.15
C GLN A 133 9.20 8.08 -3.08
N VAL A 134 9.01 7.58 -1.86
CA VAL A 134 9.80 7.92 -0.68
C VAL A 134 10.31 6.64 -0.02
N LYS A 135 11.57 6.62 0.40
CA LYS A 135 12.17 5.51 1.16
C LYS A 135 12.90 6.03 2.38
N GLN A 136 12.77 5.29 3.48
CA GLN A 136 13.59 5.48 4.68
C GLN A 136 14.83 4.58 4.61
N PHE A 137 16.00 5.18 4.66
CA PHE A 137 17.30 4.50 4.58
C PHE A 137 17.93 4.26 5.96
N LYS A 138 17.71 5.18 6.90
CA LYS A 138 18.28 5.11 8.26
C LYS A 138 17.18 5.23 9.32
N ASP A 139 17.53 4.94 10.56
CA ASP A 139 16.60 5.12 11.67
C ASP A 139 16.27 6.60 11.84
N LEU A 140 15.01 6.88 12.18
CA LEU A 140 14.57 8.25 12.42
C LEU A 140 15.21 8.80 13.70
N PRO A 141 15.59 10.08 13.74
CA PRO A 141 15.95 10.73 14.98
C PRO A 141 14.75 10.76 15.94
N PRO A 142 14.95 10.68 17.26
CA PRO A 142 13.87 10.76 18.23
C PRO A 142 13.00 12.00 18.02
N GLY A 143 11.68 11.80 17.91
CA GLY A 143 10.71 12.87 17.75
C GLY A 143 10.71 13.55 16.38
N LYS A 144 11.45 13.04 15.37
CA LYS A 144 11.39 13.55 13.99
C LYS A 144 10.71 12.54 13.07
N ASP A 145 9.40 12.69 12.93
CA ASP A 145 8.52 11.78 12.18
C ASP A 145 7.66 12.50 11.13
N ARG A 146 8.03 13.71 10.71
CA ARG A 146 7.35 14.43 9.63
C ARG A 146 8.32 14.77 8.52
N VAL A 147 7.99 14.41 7.27
CA VAL A 147 8.77 14.80 6.09
C VAL A 147 8.11 15.96 5.38
N TYR A 148 8.90 17.00 5.11
CA TYR A 148 8.49 18.12 4.27
C TYR A 148 9.35 18.16 3.01
N ALA A 149 8.69 18.36 1.86
CA ALA A 149 9.32 18.66 0.59
C ALA A 149 9.17 20.15 0.26
N TYR A 150 10.26 20.78 -0.15
CA TYR A 150 10.28 22.18 -0.56
C TYR A 150 10.59 22.23 -2.05
N PHE A 151 9.66 22.77 -2.81
CA PHE A 151 9.73 22.88 -4.25
C PHE A 151 10.16 24.30 -4.64
N TYR A 152 11.06 24.40 -5.60
CA TYR A 152 11.63 25.67 -6.06
C TYR A 152 11.49 25.81 -7.58
N ASP A 153 11.51 27.04 -8.08
CA ASP A 153 11.67 27.32 -9.50
C ASP A 153 13.15 27.25 -9.94
N LYS A 154 13.41 27.51 -11.23
CA LYS A 154 14.77 27.52 -11.79
C LYS A 154 15.62 28.65 -11.25
N GLU A 155 15.02 29.74 -10.80
CA GLU A 155 15.69 30.90 -10.21
C GLU A 155 16.05 30.66 -8.73
N GLY A 156 15.44 29.65 -8.10
CA GLY A 156 15.65 29.28 -6.70
C GLY A 156 14.65 29.91 -5.73
N ASN A 157 13.55 30.48 -6.22
CA ASN A 157 12.46 30.95 -5.37
C ASN A 157 11.63 29.76 -4.89
N LEU A 158 11.24 29.80 -3.61
CA LEU A 158 10.38 28.77 -3.03
C LEU A 158 8.97 28.88 -3.62
N LEU A 159 8.48 27.79 -4.22
CA LEU A 159 7.13 27.68 -4.77
C LEU A 159 6.15 27.10 -3.75
N LEU A 160 6.56 26.04 -3.05
CA LEU A 160 5.69 25.32 -2.13
C LEU A 160 6.49 24.56 -1.08
N GLU A 161 5.97 24.58 0.15
CA GLU A 161 6.30 23.61 1.20
C GLU A 161 5.14 22.61 1.30
N GLN A 162 5.43 21.31 1.16
CA GLN A 162 4.42 20.25 1.21
C GLN A 162 4.77 19.22 2.29
N TYR A 163 3.81 18.93 3.16
CA TYR A 163 3.92 17.80 4.08
C TYR A 163 3.64 16.48 3.35
N LEU A 164 4.59 15.55 3.41
CA LEU A 164 4.43 14.21 2.85
C LEU A 164 3.97 13.25 3.94
N LYS A 165 2.69 12.86 3.88
CA LYS A 165 2.13 11.86 4.80
C LYS A 165 2.67 10.48 4.45
N ILE A 166 3.79 10.09 5.06
CA ILE A 166 4.41 8.78 4.84
C ILE A 166 4.31 7.91 6.08
N LYS A 167 4.26 6.59 5.87
CA LYS A 167 4.46 5.62 6.93
C LYS A 167 5.94 5.27 6.97
N PHE A 168 6.57 5.38 8.13
CA PHE A 168 7.99 5.11 8.26
C PHE A 168 8.23 3.65 8.60
N GLU A 169 8.77 2.91 7.64
CA GLU A 169 9.32 1.59 7.86
C GLU A 169 10.69 1.55 7.17
N LYS A 170 11.73 1.24 7.95
CA LYS A 170 13.12 1.23 7.46
C LYS A 170 13.26 0.30 6.26
N ASN A 171 13.95 0.78 5.24
CA ASN A 171 14.19 0.13 3.95
C ASN A 171 12.95 -0.16 3.11
N LYS A 172 11.76 0.34 3.49
CA LYS A 172 10.53 0.22 2.70
C LYS A 172 10.31 1.47 1.84
N ILE A 173 9.71 1.25 0.68
CA ILE A 173 9.37 2.27 -0.31
C ILE A 173 7.88 2.53 -0.22
N TYR A 174 7.50 3.80 -0.29
CA TYR A 174 6.11 4.23 -0.29
C TYR A 174 5.86 5.16 -1.47
N THR A 175 4.90 4.81 -2.31
CA THR A 175 4.34 5.74 -3.28
C THR A 175 3.34 6.66 -2.59
N ASN A 176 3.59 7.97 -2.63
CA ASN A 176 2.66 9.00 -2.20
C ASN A 176 2.01 9.63 -3.43
N ALA A 177 0.68 9.57 -3.49
CA ALA A 177 -0.12 10.19 -4.54
C ALA A 177 -1.00 11.27 -3.89
N LEU A 178 -0.70 12.54 -4.15
CA LEU A 178 -1.35 13.66 -3.49
C LEU A 178 -1.63 14.83 -4.44
N SER A 179 -2.73 15.52 -4.19
CA SER A 179 -2.92 16.88 -4.69
C SER A 179 -2.06 17.80 -3.83
N LEU A 180 -1.27 18.65 -4.47
CA LEU A 180 -0.47 19.63 -3.76
C LEU A 180 -1.36 20.73 -3.15
N ASP A 181 -0.89 21.33 -2.07
CA ASP A 181 -1.63 22.36 -1.32
C ASP A 181 -1.81 23.65 -2.13
N ASN A 182 -0.95 23.87 -3.13
CA ASN A 182 -1.07 24.96 -4.08
C ASN A 182 -0.75 24.49 -5.51
N HIS A 183 -1.28 25.22 -6.50
CA HIS A 183 -0.89 25.04 -7.88
C HIS A 183 0.52 25.59 -8.07
N ILE A 184 1.42 24.76 -8.59
CA ILE A 184 2.80 25.16 -8.90
C ILE A 184 3.07 24.92 -10.39
N GLU A 185 3.70 25.90 -11.02
CA GLU A 185 4.19 25.83 -12.39
C GLU A 185 5.70 26.04 -12.39
N ASN A 186 6.40 25.55 -13.42
CA ASN A 186 7.84 25.73 -13.59
C ASN A 186 8.71 25.18 -12.45
N VAL A 187 8.20 24.19 -11.69
CA VAL A 187 8.97 23.53 -10.63
C VAL A 187 10.21 22.86 -11.21
N ASP A 188 11.36 23.13 -10.59
CA ASP A 188 12.61 22.43 -10.85
C ASP A 188 12.81 21.35 -9.77
N ILE A 189 12.45 20.11 -10.12
CA ILE A 189 12.57 18.96 -9.23
C ILE A 189 14.01 18.76 -8.74
N SER A 190 15.02 19.13 -9.56
CA SER A 190 16.44 18.97 -9.17
C SER A 190 16.85 19.87 -8.00
N LYS A 191 16.09 20.95 -7.75
CA LYS A 191 16.30 21.87 -6.63
C LYS A 191 15.47 21.55 -5.40
N THR A 192 14.63 20.50 -5.48
CA THR A 192 13.74 20.13 -4.37
C THR A 192 14.56 19.69 -3.16
N ARG A 193 14.14 20.15 -1.99
CA ARG A 193 14.78 19.81 -0.70
C ARG A 193 13.84 18.98 0.15
N LEU A 194 14.40 18.06 0.94
CA LEU A 194 13.70 17.35 1.99
C LEU A 194 14.14 17.80 3.38
N GLU A 195 13.21 17.74 4.33
CA GLU A 195 13.51 17.96 5.73
C GLU A 195 12.68 17.05 6.63
N LEU A 196 13.34 16.47 7.62
CA LEU A 196 12.71 15.79 8.75
C LEU A 196 12.48 16.78 9.89
N ARG A 197 11.22 16.90 10.29
CA ARG A 197 10.77 17.74 11.40
C ARG A 197 10.08 16.89 12.47
N GLY A 198 10.03 17.42 13.69
CA GLY A 198 9.20 16.87 14.74
C GLY A 198 7.84 17.56 14.86
N GLU A 199 7.00 17.06 15.76
CA GLU A 199 5.84 17.82 16.22
C GLU A 199 6.35 19.04 17.02
N ASN A 200 6.09 20.24 16.50
CA ASN A 200 6.20 21.48 17.29
C ASN A 200 4.96 21.60 18.19
#